data_AF-A0A1G0C546-F1
#
_entry.id   AF-A0A1G0C546-F1
#
_cell.length_a   1.000
_cell.length_b   1.000
_cell.length_c   1.000
_cell.angle_alpha   90.00
_cell.angle_beta   90.00
_cell.angle_gamma   90.00
#
_symmetry.space_group_name_H-M   'P 1'
#
loop_
_entity.id
_entity.type
_entity.pdbx_description
1 polymer ?
#
loop_
_entity_poly.entity_id
_entity_poly.type
_entity_poly.pdbx_seq_one_letter_code
_entity_poly.pdbx_strand_id
1 'polypeptide(L)'
;MFFINLNKKQQVMCQKNDSSHRQCVICNKQLIGRSDKRFCDIKCKNYYHGEVRKSLKTIASETMKVLTKNIIILEGIMGKEKNSCLIDKLALERLGFRFNYVTDVGQKYGVNYYSVFSFNYRFVKNKRVEITIDRKRSPISPFIFKRWSREISEISV
;
A
#
# COMPACT_ATOMS: atom_id res chain seq x y z
N MET A 1 -17.90 27.36 -0.88
CA MET A 1 -18.21 26.71 -2.17
C MET A 1 -17.03 25.88 -2.59
N PHE A 2 -17.15 24.56 -2.52
CA PHE A 2 -16.61 23.54 -3.42
C PHE A 2 -16.97 22.19 -2.79
N PHE A 3 -18.21 21.78 -3.07
CA PHE A 3 -18.70 20.44 -2.80
C PHE A 3 -17.97 19.48 -3.74
N ILE A 4 -17.14 18.58 -3.21
CA ILE A 4 -16.74 17.40 -3.96
C ILE A 4 -17.71 16.29 -3.57
N ASN A 5 -18.55 16.00 -4.55
CA ASN A 5 -19.61 15.02 -4.56
C ASN A 5 -19.03 13.61 -4.38
N LEU A 6 -19.08 13.07 -3.16
CA LEU A 6 -18.78 11.66 -2.90
C LEU A 6 -20.07 10.86 -2.97
N ASN A 7 -20.47 10.51 -4.18
CA ASN A 7 -21.50 9.49 -4.36
C ASN A 7 -21.19 8.63 -5.59
N LYS A 8 -20.61 7.46 -5.35
CA LYS A 8 -21.02 6.19 -5.95
C LYS A 8 -20.26 5.02 -5.33
N LYS A 9 -21.03 4.16 -4.65
CA LYS A 9 -20.85 2.72 -4.48
C LYS A 9 -19.65 2.24 -3.65
N GLN A 10 -19.92 1.94 -2.38
CA GLN A 10 -19.93 0.55 -1.89
C GLN A 10 -20.47 0.53 -0.46
N GLN A 11 -21.80 0.47 -0.33
CA GLN A 11 -22.39 -0.15 0.85
C GLN A 11 -22.00 -1.63 0.81
N VAL A 12 -21.16 -2.05 1.74
CA VAL A 12 -20.91 -3.48 2.00
C VAL A 12 -22.17 -4.04 2.63
N MET A 13 -23.10 -4.48 1.78
CA MET A 13 -24.29 -5.22 2.17
C MET A 13 -23.86 -6.66 2.47
N CYS A 14 -23.83 -7.04 3.75
CA CYS A 14 -23.78 -8.45 4.17
C CYS A 14 -25.15 -9.08 3.87
N GLN A 15 -25.38 -9.46 2.62
CA GLN A 15 -26.56 -10.21 2.23
C GLN A 15 -26.44 -11.64 2.76
N LYS A 16 -27.26 -11.98 3.75
CA LYS A 16 -27.57 -13.36 4.10
C LYS A 16 -28.40 -13.93 2.94
N ASN A 17 -27.80 -14.76 2.09
CA ASN A 17 -28.56 -15.50 1.09
C ASN A 17 -29.26 -16.68 1.76
N ASP A 18 -30.58 -16.60 1.83
CA ASP A 18 -31.44 -17.75 2.08
C ASP A 18 -31.69 -18.52 0.77
N SER A 19 -31.84 -19.82 0.93
CA SER A 19 -31.67 -20.91 -0.05
C SER A 19 -32.62 -20.94 -1.26
N SER A 20 -32.15 -21.32 -2.46
CA SER A 20 -32.60 -22.61 -3.03
C SER A 20 -31.60 -23.33 -3.96
N HIS A 21 -30.52 -22.70 -4.45
CA HIS A 21 -29.48 -23.40 -5.20
C HIS A 21 -28.09 -22.87 -4.87
N ARG A 22 -27.34 -23.64 -4.05
CA ARG A 22 -25.92 -23.37 -3.81
C ARG A 22 -25.14 -23.70 -5.07
N GLN A 23 -24.53 -22.69 -5.68
CA GLN A 23 -23.77 -22.81 -6.91
C GLN A 23 -22.29 -22.59 -6.67
N CYS A 24 -21.44 -23.21 -7.48
CA CYS A 24 -20.01 -22.99 -7.46
C CYS A 24 -19.69 -21.55 -7.85
N VAL A 25 -18.86 -20.87 -7.06
CA VAL A 25 -18.48 -19.46 -7.29
C VAL A 25 -17.68 -19.20 -8.58
N ILE A 26 -17.24 -20.25 -9.30
CA ILE A 26 -16.45 -20.14 -10.54
C ILE A 26 -17.26 -20.54 -11.78
N CYS A 27 -17.94 -21.68 -11.74
CA CYS A 27 -18.58 -22.26 -12.92
C CYS A 27 -20.11 -22.38 -12.80
N ASN A 28 -20.69 -21.88 -11.71
CA ASN A 28 -22.13 -21.90 -11.42
C ASN A 28 -22.78 -23.29 -11.35
N LYS A 29 -22.00 -24.39 -11.41
CA LYS A 29 -22.51 -25.75 -11.22
C LYS A 29 -23.13 -25.90 -9.83
N GLN A 30 -24.23 -26.63 -9.74
CA GLN A 30 -24.88 -26.94 -8.48
C GLN A 30 -23.92 -27.68 -7.54
N LEU A 31 -23.86 -27.22 -6.29
CA LEU A 31 -23.05 -27.81 -5.25
C LEU A 31 -23.84 -28.87 -4.51
N ILE A 32 -23.31 -30.09 -4.52
CA ILE A 32 -23.87 -31.24 -3.80
C ILE A 32 -22.96 -31.57 -2.61
N GLY A 33 -23.57 -31.91 -1.48
CA GLY A 33 -22.89 -32.28 -0.24
C GLY A 33 -22.90 -31.17 0.80
N ARG A 34 -21.85 -31.13 1.64
CA ARG A 34 -21.72 -30.23 2.81
C ARG A 34 -22.24 -28.82 2.55
N SER A 35 -22.94 -28.25 3.54
CA SER A 35 -23.57 -26.92 3.48
C SER A 35 -22.57 -25.79 3.20
N ASP A 36 -21.33 -25.90 3.68
CA ASP A 36 -20.25 -24.92 3.53
C ASP A 36 -19.43 -25.04 2.24
N LYS A 37 -19.74 -26.02 1.38
CA LYS A 37 -19.05 -26.22 0.11
C LYS A 37 -19.21 -24.96 -0.76
N ARG A 38 -18.09 -24.46 -1.31
CA ARG A 38 -18.03 -23.27 -2.19
C ARG A 38 -17.62 -23.57 -3.63
N PHE A 39 -16.96 -24.72 -3.85
CA PHE A 39 -16.41 -25.14 -5.14
C PHE A 39 -16.94 -26.51 -5.52
N CYS A 40 -17.27 -26.74 -6.80
CA CYS A 40 -17.75 -28.05 -7.25
C CYS A 40 -16.65 -29.11 -7.24
N ASP A 41 -15.40 -28.71 -7.57
CA ASP A 41 -14.23 -29.58 -7.67
C ASP A 41 -12.91 -28.85 -7.29
N ILE A 42 -11.81 -29.61 -7.30
CA ILE A 42 -10.46 -29.10 -7.01
C ILE A 42 -10.00 -28.10 -8.08
N LYS A 43 -10.42 -28.27 -9.35
CA LYS A 43 -10.05 -27.37 -10.45
C LYS A 43 -10.59 -25.97 -10.19
N CYS A 44 -11.88 -25.83 -9.85
CA CYS A 44 -12.51 -24.56 -9.50
C CYS A 44 -11.89 -23.94 -8.25
N LYS A 45 -11.56 -24.75 -7.22
CA LYS A 45 -10.88 -24.27 -6.01
C LYS A 45 -9.50 -23.68 -6.36
N ASN A 46 -8.71 -24.40 -7.15
CA ASN A 46 -7.36 -23.96 -7.53
C ASN A 46 -7.38 -22.73 -8.43
N TYR A 47 -8.30 -22.69 -9.40
CA TYR A 47 -8.51 -21.52 -10.25
C TYR A 47 -8.85 -20.29 -9.42
N TYR A 48 -9.83 -20.39 -8.52
CA TYR A 48 -10.21 -19.29 -7.61
C TYR A 48 -9.03 -18.77 -6.81
N HIS A 49 -8.31 -19.64 -6.10
CA HIS A 49 -7.17 -19.20 -5.30
C HIS A 49 -6.00 -18.69 -6.15
N GLY A 50 -5.85 -19.19 -7.38
CA GLY A 50 -4.88 -18.69 -8.36
C GLY A 50 -5.20 -17.24 -8.75
N GLU A 51 -6.42 -16.99 -9.19
CA GLU A 51 -6.88 -15.65 -9.60
C GLU A 51 -6.86 -14.65 -8.44
N VAL A 52 -7.29 -15.05 -7.24
CA VAL A 52 -7.20 -14.20 -6.03
C VAL A 52 -5.75 -13.85 -5.70
N ARG A 53 -4.82 -14.81 -5.77
CA ARG A 53 -3.39 -14.50 -5.53
C ARG A 53 -2.83 -13.58 -6.61
N LYS A 54 -3.19 -13.77 -7.87
CA LYS A 54 -2.76 -12.90 -8.98
C LYS A 54 -3.25 -11.47 -8.77
N SER A 55 -4.54 -11.28 -8.49
CA SER A 55 -5.11 -9.94 -8.29
C SER A 55 -4.49 -9.23 -7.09
N LEU A 56 -4.35 -9.92 -5.95
CA LEU A 56 -3.69 -9.38 -4.76
C LEU A 56 -2.22 -9.03 -5.04
N LYS A 57 -1.50 -9.86 -5.80
CA LYS A 57 -0.11 -9.58 -6.20
C LYS A 57 0.00 -8.32 -7.03
N THR A 58 -0.93 -8.09 -7.96
CA THR A 58 -0.96 -6.87 -8.78
C THR A 58 -1.16 -5.62 -7.93
N ILE A 59 -2.19 -5.62 -7.07
CA ILE A 59 -2.50 -4.49 -6.16
C ILE A 59 -1.31 -4.20 -5.22
N ALA A 60 -0.72 -5.25 -4.66
CA ALA A 60 0.44 -5.13 -3.79
C ALA A 60 1.65 -4.56 -4.56
N SER A 61 1.87 -4.99 -5.80
CA SER A 61 2.97 -4.50 -6.63
C SER A 61 2.83 -3.00 -6.95
N GLU A 62 1.64 -2.55 -7.32
CA GLU A 62 1.36 -1.14 -7.59
C GLU A 62 1.58 -0.26 -6.36
N THR A 63 1.09 -0.70 -5.21
CA THR A 63 1.29 -0.01 -3.93
C THR A 63 2.78 0.03 -3.57
N MET A 64 3.48 -1.09 -3.73
CA MET A 64 4.91 -1.20 -3.44
C MET A 64 5.74 -0.29 -4.34
N LYS A 65 5.40 -0.12 -5.63
CA LYS A 65 6.11 0.82 -6.53
C LYS A 65 6.12 2.25 -5.97
N VAL A 66 4.98 2.71 -5.45
CA VAL A 66 4.86 4.05 -4.87
C VAL A 66 5.62 4.15 -3.55
N LEU A 67 5.48 3.16 -2.66
CA LEU A 67 6.21 3.12 -1.40
C LEU A 67 7.72 3.08 -1.60
N THR A 68 8.22 2.30 -2.57
CA THR A 68 9.64 2.25 -2.91
C THR A 68 10.14 3.61 -3.39
N LYS A 69 9.39 4.31 -4.25
CA LYS A 69 9.74 5.67 -4.67
C LYS A 69 9.81 6.63 -3.48
N ASN A 70 8.85 6.54 -2.56
CA ASN A 70 8.86 7.34 -1.33
C ASN A 70 10.12 7.07 -0.50
N ILE A 71 10.51 5.79 -0.30
CA ILE A 71 11.74 5.43 0.43
C ILE A 71 12.98 6.02 -0.24
N ILE A 72 13.12 5.87 -1.56
CA ILE A 72 14.27 6.39 -2.31
C ILE A 72 14.40 7.91 -2.14
N ILE A 73 13.28 8.64 -2.22
CA ILE A 73 13.27 10.09 -2.00
C ILE A 73 13.72 10.44 -0.57
N LEU A 74 13.17 9.76 0.43
CA LEU A 74 13.50 10.01 1.83
C LEU A 74 14.97 9.69 2.12
N GLU A 75 15.51 8.61 1.58
CA GLU A 75 16.93 8.28 1.69
C GLU A 75 17.83 9.30 1.01
N GLY A 76 17.48 9.76 -0.20
CA GLY A 76 18.24 10.79 -0.91
C GLY A 76 18.32 12.10 -0.12
N ILE A 77 17.24 12.48 0.59
CA ILE A 77 17.19 13.69 1.41
C ILE A 77 17.96 13.54 2.72
N MET A 78 17.77 12.40 3.40
CA MET A 78 18.35 12.13 4.71
C MET A 78 19.85 11.82 4.62
N GLY A 79 20.28 11.11 3.58
CA GLY A 79 21.64 10.58 3.48
C GLY A 79 21.95 9.59 4.62
N LYS A 80 23.25 9.36 4.87
CA LYS A 80 23.71 8.39 5.88
C LYS A 80 23.73 8.92 7.32
N GLU A 81 23.82 10.24 7.49
CA GLU A 81 24.19 10.84 8.77
C GLU A 81 23.02 11.51 9.49
N LYS A 82 22.00 11.98 8.76
CA LYS A 82 20.91 12.75 9.39
C LYS A 82 19.92 11.82 10.10
N ASN A 83 19.51 12.24 11.30
CA ASN A 83 18.45 11.57 12.06
C ASN A 83 17.08 12.25 11.89
N SER A 84 17.08 13.54 11.57
CA SER A 84 15.90 14.31 11.20
C SER A 84 16.21 15.35 10.14
N CYS A 85 15.19 15.77 9.40
CA CYS A 85 15.29 16.85 8.41
C CYS A 85 13.95 17.57 8.29
N LEU A 86 13.99 18.89 8.12
CA LEU A 86 12.82 19.71 7.78
C LEU A 86 12.89 20.08 6.30
N ILE A 87 11.81 19.80 5.56
CA ILE A 87 11.72 20.10 4.13
C ILE A 87 10.36 20.72 3.79
N ASP A 88 10.28 21.51 2.72
CA ASP A 88 9.00 21.98 2.20
C ASP A 88 8.17 20.81 1.66
N LYS A 89 6.87 20.76 2.00
CA LYS A 89 5.92 19.78 1.46
C LYS A 89 5.91 19.80 -0.07
N LEU A 90 5.94 21.00 -0.67
CA LEU A 90 5.89 21.14 -2.12
C LEU A 90 7.15 20.57 -2.79
N ALA A 91 8.31 20.67 -2.13
CA ALA A 91 9.55 20.09 -2.65
C ALA A 91 9.46 18.56 -2.72
N LEU A 92 8.91 17.90 -1.69
CA LEU A 92 8.65 16.46 -1.71
C LEU A 92 7.67 16.08 -2.83
N GLU A 93 6.58 16.84 -3.00
CA GLU A 93 5.59 16.57 -4.06
C GLU A 93 6.21 16.69 -5.45
N ARG A 94 7.10 17.68 -5.68
CA ARG A 94 7.83 17.86 -6.95
C ARG A 94 8.80 16.71 -7.24
N LEU A 95 9.38 16.09 -6.22
CA LEU A 95 10.18 14.86 -6.35
C LEU A 95 9.29 13.62 -6.61
N GLY A 96 7.97 13.77 -6.54
CA GLY A 96 7.00 12.72 -6.76
C GLY A 96 6.72 11.89 -5.51
N PHE A 97 7.00 12.41 -4.32
CA PHE A 97 6.60 11.80 -3.05
C PHE A 97 5.07 11.80 -2.92
N ARG A 98 4.48 10.68 -2.51
CA ARG A 98 3.03 10.53 -2.36
C ARG A 98 2.66 10.30 -0.91
N PHE A 99 2.18 11.36 -0.25
CA PHE A 99 1.80 11.35 1.18
C PHE A 99 0.69 10.35 1.53
N ASN A 100 -0.19 10.01 0.59
CA ASN A 100 -1.27 9.05 0.82
C ASN A 100 -0.79 7.59 0.92
N TYR A 101 0.50 7.32 0.62
CA TYR A 101 1.08 5.98 0.66
C TYR A 101 2.00 5.85 1.86
N VAL A 102 1.48 5.21 2.90
CA VAL A 102 2.11 5.02 4.20
C VAL A 102 1.95 3.58 4.64
N THR A 103 2.89 3.08 5.44
CA THR A 103 2.82 1.73 6.01
C THR A 103 2.11 1.70 7.34
N ASP A 104 2.14 2.81 8.08
CA ASP A 104 1.51 2.94 9.40
C ASP A 104 1.12 4.40 9.66
N VAL A 105 0.10 4.59 10.48
CA VAL A 105 -0.39 5.91 10.90
C VAL A 105 -0.57 5.88 12.41
N GLY A 106 0.20 6.71 13.10
CA GLY A 106 0.15 6.85 14.55
C GLY A 106 -0.23 8.27 14.97
N GLN A 107 -0.63 8.42 16.22
CA GLN A 107 -0.85 9.72 16.84
C GLN A 107 -0.12 9.78 18.17
N LYS A 108 0.60 10.87 18.43
CA LYS A 108 1.29 11.10 19.70
C LYS A 108 1.09 12.55 20.13
N TYR A 109 0.53 12.74 21.32
CA TYR A 109 0.19 14.06 21.87
C TYR A 109 -0.65 14.93 20.92
N GLY A 110 -1.65 14.31 20.27
CA GLY A 110 -2.51 14.99 19.30
C GLY A 110 -1.86 15.28 17.93
N VAL A 111 -0.58 14.94 17.75
CA VAL A 111 0.13 15.09 16.46
C VAL A 111 0.11 13.76 15.72
N ASN A 112 -0.30 13.79 14.45
CA ASN A 112 -0.27 12.62 13.58
C ASN A 112 1.13 12.40 13.01
N TYR A 113 1.57 11.15 12.99
CA TYR A 113 2.81 10.70 12.38
C TYR A 113 2.47 9.62 11.37
N TYR A 114 3.19 9.66 10.27
CA TYR A 114 3.01 8.75 9.15
C TYR A 114 4.31 8.02 8.94
N SER A 115 4.26 6.69 8.92
CA SER A 115 5.45 5.88 8.68
C SER A 115 5.51 5.41 7.24
N VAL A 116 6.73 5.38 6.71
CA VAL A 116 7.11 4.68 5.49
C VAL A 116 8.27 3.77 5.88
N PHE A 117 7.93 2.57 6.35
CA PHE A 117 8.87 1.59 6.92
C PHE A 117 9.70 2.15 8.10
N SER A 118 11.01 2.33 7.91
CA SER A 118 11.93 2.90 8.90
C SER A 118 11.88 4.42 8.95
N PHE A 119 11.27 5.09 7.97
CA PHE A 119 11.09 6.54 8.00
C PHE A 119 9.75 6.91 8.61
N ASN A 120 9.73 8.07 9.26
CA ASN A 120 8.52 8.70 9.75
C ASN A 120 8.49 10.14 9.26
N TYR A 121 7.30 10.68 9.07
CA TYR A 121 7.14 12.10 8.83
C TYR A 121 5.91 12.66 9.54
N ARG A 122 5.94 13.96 9.82
CA ARG A 122 4.79 14.74 10.31
C ARG A 122 4.70 16.08 9.62
N PHE A 123 3.49 16.61 9.52
CA PHE A 123 3.26 17.96 9.03
C PHE A 123 3.54 18.97 10.15
N VAL A 124 4.30 20.01 9.82
CA VAL A 124 4.65 21.11 10.72
C VAL A 124 4.03 22.39 10.16
N LYS A 125 4.04 23.46 10.95
CA LYS A 125 3.63 24.80 10.51
C LYS A 125 4.40 25.25 9.26
N ASN A 126 3.83 26.21 8.53
CA ASN A 126 4.41 26.81 7.32
C ASN A 126 4.62 25.83 6.15
N LYS A 127 3.70 24.86 5.98
CA LYS A 127 3.74 23.87 4.89
C LYS A 127 5.02 23.03 4.86
N ARG A 128 5.67 22.84 6.01
CA ARG A 128 6.87 22.02 6.14
C ARG A 128 6.52 20.62 6.61
N VAL A 129 7.40 19.69 6.29
CA VAL A 129 7.36 18.30 6.71
C VAL A 129 8.65 18.02 7.46
N GLU A 130 8.51 17.48 8.66
CA GLU A 130 9.65 16.92 9.39
C GLU A 130 9.71 15.44 9.13
N ILE A 131 10.88 14.98 8.69
CA ILE A 131 11.20 13.58 8.43
C ILE A 131 12.14 13.12 9.54
N THR A 132 11.92 11.93 10.06
CA THR A 132 12.81 11.25 11.01
C THR A 132 13.04 9.81 10.58
N ILE A 133 14.15 9.22 11.02
CA ILE A 133 14.45 7.80 10.78
C ILE A 133 14.41 7.02 12.11
N ASP A 134 13.64 5.94 12.14
CA ASP A 134 13.63 4.96 13.20
C ASP A 134 14.68 3.88 12.92
N ARG A 135 15.88 4.07 13.49
CA ARG A 135 16.99 3.13 13.35
C ARG A 135 16.78 1.81 14.11
N LYS A 136 15.75 1.70 14.97
CA LYS A 136 15.40 0.43 15.63
C LYS A 136 14.71 -0.52 14.66
N ARG A 137 14.05 0.01 13.62
CA ARG A 137 13.49 -0.80 12.54
C ARG A 137 14.59 -1.16 11.56
N SER A 138 14.80 -2.46 11.35
CA SER A 138 15.70 -2.94 10.32
C SER A 138 15.27 -2.37 8.95
N PRO A 139 16.21 -1.87 8.12
CA PRO A 139 15.89 -1.55 6.74
C PRO A 139 15.37 -2.81 6.04
N ILE A 140 14.41 -2.65 5.12
CA ILE A 140 13.69 -3.77 4.47
C ILE A 140 14.68 -4.78 3.85
N SER A 141 15.81 -4.30 3.34
CA SER A 141 16.97 -5.11 3.02
C SER A 141 18.18 -4.21 2.71
N PRO A 142 19.39 -4.55 3.15
CA PRO A 142 20.62 -3.90 2.68
C PRO A 142 20.83 -4.04 1.16
N PHE A 143 20.22 -5.05 0.53
CA PHE A 143 20.43 -5.41 -0.87
C PHE A 143 19.34 -4.90 -1.81
N ILE A 144 18.15 -4.53 -1.31
CA ILE A 144 17.08 -3.95 -2.13
C ILE A 144 17.61 -2.72 -2.88
N PHE A 145 18.46 -1.91 -2.24
CA PHE A 145 19.07 -0.74 -2.86
C PHE A 145 19.97 -1.07 -4.05
N LYS A 146 20.78 -2.14 -3.99
CA LYS A 146 21.68 -2.53 -5.10
C LYS A 146 20.95 -2.82 -6.41
N ARG A 147 19.71 -3.34 -6.35
CA ARG A 147 18.92 -3.63 -7.54
C ARG A 147 18.41 -2.37 -8.23
N TRP A 148 17.94 -1.39 -7.45
CA TRP A 148 17.33 -0.16 -7.97
C TRP A 148 18.36 0.92 -8.33
N SER A 149 19.56 0.91 -7.72
CA SER A 149 20.64 1.84 -8.09
C SER A 149 21.07 1.73 -9.56
N ARG A 150 21.00 0.53 -10.16
CA ARG A 150 21.31 0.33 -11.59
C ARG A 150 20.27 0.98 -12.52
N GLU A 151 18.99 0.89 -12.16
CA GLU A 151 17.90 1.47 -12.97
C GLU A 151 17.88 3.01 -12.90
N ILE A 152 18.36 3.63 -11.81
CA ILE A 152 18.43 5.11 -11.69
C ILE A 152 19.61 5.70 -12.47
N SER A 153 20.75 5.01 -12.56
CA SER A 153 21.89 5.44 -13.39
C SER A 153 21.59 5.42 -14.89
N GLU A 154 20.63 4.62 -15.33
CA GLU A 154 20.24 4.48 -16.74
C GLU A 154 19.20 5.53 -17.19
N ILE A 155 18.58 6.26 -16.26
CA ILE A 155 17.60 7.33 -16.54
C ILE A 155 18.25 8.73 -16.55
N SER A 156 19.53 8.82 -16.16
CA SER A 156 20.30 10.07 -16.10
C SER A 156 21.33 10.23 -17.23
N VAL A 157 21.16 9.46 -18.32
CA VAL A 157 21.93 9.56 -19.58
C VAL A 157 20.99 9.95 -20.72
#